data_AF-A0A945X5Q5-F1
#
_entry.id   AF-A0A945X5Q5-F1
#
_cell.length_a   1.000
_cell.length_b   1.000
_cell.length_c   1.000
_cell.angle_alpha   90.00
_cell.angle_beta   90.00
_cell.angle_gamma   90.00
#
_symmetry.space_group_name_H-M   'P 1'
#
loop_
_entity.id
_entity.type
_entity.pdbx_description
1 polymer ?
#
loop_
_entity_poly.entity_id
_entity_poly.type
_entity_poly.pdbx_seq_one_letter_code
_entity_poly.pdbx_strand_id
1 'polypeptide(L)' 'MKTITVRNVPDTVYSELAAWARGSHRSLQEQVRHLLEEDVKLRGTSIMESAGAYRAKLASRELANVVDDVREDRRR' A
#
# COMPACT_ATOMS: atom_id res chain seq x y z
N MET A 1 8.34 0.49 -17.90
CA MET A 1 7.45 1.47 -17.23
C MET A 1 6.01 1.22 -17.65
N LYS A 2 5.04 1.43 -16.76
CA LYS A 2 3.61 1.39 -17.12
C LYS A 2 3.16 2.83 -17.42
N THR A 3 2.28 2.99 -18.40
CA THR A 3 1.75 4.29 -18.82
C THR A 3 0.24 4.30 -18.61
N ILE A 4 -0.29 5.40 -18.10
CA ILE A 4 -1.73 5.60 -17.92
C ILE A 4 -2.14 6.79 -18.80
N THR A 5 -3.22 6.63 -19.56
CA THR A 5 -3.85 7.70 -20.32
C THR A 5 -5.25 7.91 -19.79
N VAL A 6 -5.54 9.11 -19.31
CA VAL A 6 -6.88 9.48 -18.84
C VAL A 6 -7.52 10.36 -19.92
N ARG A 7 -8.66 9.91 -20.44
CA ARG A 7 -9.43 10.65 -21.46
C ARG A 7 -10.61 11.36 -20.80
N ASN A 8 -11.10 12.40 -21.47
CA ASN A 8 -12.30 13.14 -21.05
C ASN A 8 -12.20 13.72 -19.63
N VAL A 9 -11.01 14.21 -19.26
CA VAL A 9 -10.83 14.96 -18.00
C VAL A 9 -11.56 16.29 -18.16
N PRO A 10 -12.50 16.65 -17.26
CA PRO A 10 -13.16 17.95 -17.32
C PRO A 10 -12.14 19.09 -17.28
N ASP A 11 -12.35 20.13 -18.08
CA ASP A 11 -11.43 21.26 -18.19
C ASP A 11 -11.17 21.93 -16.83
N THR A 12 -12.21 21.99 -15.99
CA THR A 12 -12.11 22.50 -14.62
C THR A 12 -11.08 21.72 -13.81
N VAL A 13 -11.21 20.38 -13.77
CA VAL A 13 -10.29 19.48 -13.05
C VAL A 13 -8.87 19.59 -13.61
N TYR A 14 -8.72 19.64 -14.93
CA TYR A 14 -7.41 19.79 -15.56
C TYR A 14 -6.74 21.11 -15.15
N SER A 15 -7.50 22.21 -15.18
CA SER A 15 -6.98 23.53 -14.84
C SER A 15 -6.57 23.66 -13.37
N GLU A 16 -7.34 23.06 -12.46
CA GLU A 16 -7.01 23.01 -11.03
C GLU A 16 -5.76 22.18 -10.77
N LEU A 17 -5.65 20.99 -11.35
CA LEU A 17 -4.45 20.15 -11.24
C LEU A 17 -3.20 20.87 -11.78
N ALA A 18 -3.33 21.60 -12.88
CA ALA A 18 -2.25 22.41 -13.44
C ALA A 18 -1.86 23.59 -12.55
N ALA A 19 -2.81 24.18 -11.82
CA ALA A 19 -2.53 25.21 -10.82
C ALA A 19 -1.78 24.62 -9.61
N TRP A 20 -2.21 23.47 -9.11
CA TRP A 20 -1.54 22.77 -7.99
C TRP A 20 -0.13 22.33 -8.34
N ALA A 21 0.07 21.79 -9.55
CA ALA A 21 1.38 21.41 -10.05
C ALA A 21 2.35 22.60 -10.06
N ARG A 22 1.89 23.77 -10.55
CA ARG A 22 2.67 25.02 -10.54
C ARG A 22 3.02 25.47 -9.12
N GLY A 23 2.05 25.46 -8.20
CA GLY A 23 2.28 25.80 -6.79
C GLY A 23 3.26 24.87 -6.09
N SER A 24 3.36 23.61 -6.54
CA SER A 24 4.24 22.59 -5.97
C SER A 24 5.60 22.48 -6.71
N HIS A 25 5.85 23.35 -7.70
CA HIS A 25 7.01 23.30 -8.59
C HIS A 25 7.20 21.95 -9.31
N ARG A 26 6.09 21.30 -9.68
CA ARG A 26 6.07 20.00 -10.37
C ARG A 26 5.48 20.14 -11.77
N SER A 27 5.81 19.20 -12.66
CA SER A 27 5.03 19.03 -13.89
C SER A 27 3.65 18.47 -13.57
N LEU A 28 2.69 18.65 -14.48
CA LEU A 28 1.35 18.09 -14.32
C LEU A 28 1.39 16.56 -14.16
N GLN A 29 2.22 15.89 -14.97
CA GLN A 29 2.39 14.44 -14.90
C GLN A 29 2.93 13.99 -13.53
N GLU A 30 3.90 14.72 -12.99
CA GLU A 30 4.46 14.45 -11.66
C GLU A 30 3.45 14.69 -10.54
N GLN A 31 2.61 15.72 -10.67
CA GLN A 31 1.54 15.98 -9.72
C GLN A 31 0.51 14.86 -9.72
N VAL A 32 0.06 14.42 -10.89
CA VAL A 32 -0.89 13.30 -11.02
C VAL A 32 -0.29 12.01 -10.47
N ARG A 33 0.98 11.73 -10.78
CA ARG A 33 1.71 10.58 -10.23
C ARG A 33 1.72 10.61 -8.70
N HIS A 34 2.05 11.75 -8.11
CA HIS A 34 2.08 11.91 -6.66
C HIS A 34 0.73 11.66 -6.00
N LEU A 35 -0.35 12.22 -6.56
CA LEU A 35 -1.70 12.01 -6.04
C LEU A 35 -2.11 10.54 -6.07
N LEU A 36 -1.76 9.81 -7.15
CA LEU A 36 -2.02 8.38 -7.24
C LEU A 36 -1.20 7.57 -6.23
N GLU A 37 0.07 7.90 -6.05
CA GLU A 37 0.94 7.24 -5.05
C GLU A 37 0.43 7.49 -3.62
N GLU A 38 0.00 8.71 -3.32
CA GLU A 38 -0.57 9.09 -2.03
C GLU A 38 -1.91 8.37 -1.77
N ASP A 39 -2.82 8.37 -2.74
CA ASP A 39 -4.11 7.69 -2.61
C ASP A 39 -3.92 6.17 -2.42
N VAL A 40 -2.99 5.54 -3.16
CA VAL A 40 -2.65 4.13 -2.95
C VAL A 40 -2.05 3.89 -1.58
N LYS A 41 -1.22 4.81 -1.06
CA LYS A 41 -0.64 4.70 0.28
C LYS A 41 -1.70 4.84 1.37
N LEU A 42 -2.65 5.76 1.19
CA LEU A 42 -3.74 6.02 2.14
C LEU A 42 -4.82 4.94 2.11
N ARG A 43 -5.12 4.39 0.93
CA ARG A 43 -6.04 3.26 0.73
C ARG A 43 -5.38 1.91 0.92
N GLY A 44 -4.05 1.87 1.02
CA GLY A 44 -3.29 0.67 1.30
C GLY A 44 -3.87 -0.03 2.53
N THR A 45 -4.07 -1.35 2.40
CA THR A 45 -4.82 -2.20 3.33
C THR A 45 -4.72 -1.72 4.77
N SER A 46 -5.89 -1.49 5.38
CA SER A 46 -5.99 -1.16 6.80
C SER A 46 -5.09 -2.10 7.61
N ILE A 47 -4.45 -1.60 8.67
CA ILE A 47 -3.66 -2.43 9.59
C ILE A 47 -4.46 -3.69 10.01
N MET A 48 -5.77 -3.55 10.13
CA MET A 48 -6.70 -4.65 10.44
C MET A 48 -6.86 -5.66 9.30
N GLU A 49 -6.92 -5.21 8.05
CA GLU A 49 -6.98 -6.09 6.87
C GLU A 49 -5.65 -6.84 6.70
N SER A 50 -4.53 -6.15 6.87
CA SER A 50 -3.20 -6.76 6.88
C SER A 50 -3.08 -7.81 7.99
N ALA A 51 -3.48 -7.48 9.22
CA ALA A 51 -3.52 -8.44 10.33
C ALA A 51 -4.49 -9.61 10.08
N GLY A 52 -5.62 -9.35 9.42
CA GLY A 52 -6.57 -10.37 8.97
C GLY A 52 -5.93 -11.35 7.98
N ALA A 53 -5.24 -10.84 6.97
CA ALA A 53 -4.52 -11.66 5.99
C ALA A 53 -3.40 -12.50 6.64
N TYR A 54 -2.65 -11.92 7.59
CA TYR A 54 -1.66 -12.68 8.36
C TYR A 54 -2.29 -13.77 9.21
N ARG A 55 -3.39 -13.48 9.92
CA ARG A 55 -4.13 -14.49 10.71
C ARG A 55 -4.66 -15.61 9.82
N ALA A 56 -5.27 -15.28 8.68
CA ALA A 56 -5.76 -16.28 7.73
C ALA A 56 -4.63 -17.17 7.21
N LYS A 57 -3.46 -16.57 6.88
CA LYS A 57 -2.28 -17.30 6.42
C LYS A 57 -1.66 -18.20 7.50
N LEU A 58 -1.75 -17.81 8.77
CA LEU A 58 -1.21 -18.56 9.90
C LEU A 58 -2.22 -19.53 10.53
N ALA A 59 -3.51 -19.40 10.24
CA ALA A 59 -4.57 -20.21 10.84
C ALA A 59 -4.45 -21.71 10.55
N SER A 60 -3.85 -22.10 9.42
CA SER A 60 -3.66 -23.50 9.03
C SER A 60 -2.27 -24.04 9.39
N ARG A 61 -1.45 -23.28 10.11
CA ARG A 61 -0.12 -23.74 10.55
C ARG A 61 -0.22 -24.31 11.95
N GLU A 62 0.17 -25.57 12.12
CA GLU A 62 0.54 -26.09 13.43
C GLU A 62 1.81 -25.35 13.88
N LEU A 63 1.67 -24.50 14.89
CA LEU A 63 2.80 -23.85 15.53
C LEU A 63 3.44 -24.89 16.45
N ALA A 64 4.62 -25.39 16.08
CA ALA A 64 5.42 -26.22 16.96
C ALA A 64 5.73 -25.44 18.24
N ASN A 65 5.58 -26.10 19.40
CA ASN A 65 5.92 -25.47 20.67
C ASN A 65 7.43 -25.56 20.90
N VAL A 66 8.15 -24.62 20.29
CA VAL A 66 9.61 -24.50 20.37
C VAL A 66 10.12 -24.52 21.82
N VAL A 67 9.33 -24.04 22.78
CA VAL A 67 9.71 -24.06 24.20
C VAL A 67 9.73 -25.49 24.74
N ASP A 68 8.77 -26.31 24.36
CA ASP A 68 8.71 -27.70 24.80
C ASP A 68 9.78 -28.54 24.09
N ASP A 69 10.02 -28.30 22.80
CA ASP A 69 11.10 -28.94 22.03
C ASP A 69 12.49 -28.67 22.68
N VAL A 70 12.77 -27.42 23.06
CA VAL A 70 14.03 -27.04 23.73
C VAL A 70 14.14 -27.67 25.13
N ARG A 71 13.01 -27.82 25.84
CA ARG A 71 12.98 -28.45 27.16
C ARG A 71 13.16 -29.97 27.09
N GLU A 72 12.71 -30.62 26.03
CA GLU A 72 13.00 -32.03 25.77
C GLU A 72 14.46 -32.25 25.39
N ASP A 73 15.02 -31.40 24.54
CA ASP A 73 16.42 -31.49 24.13
C ASP A 73 17.38 -31.34 25.32
N ARG A 74 17.08 -30.41 26.26
CA ARG A 74 17.85 -30.25 27.51
C ARG A 74 17.71 -31.41 28.51
N ARG A 75 16.75 -32.31 28.31
CA ARG A 75 16.51 -33.48 29.17
C ARG A 75 17.16 -34.75 28.62
N ARG A 76 17.70 -34.72 27.39
CA ARG A 76 18.58 -35.77 26.85
C ARG A 76 20.04 -35.50 27.21
#